data_AF-A0A814N236-F1
#
_entry.id   AF-A0A814N236-F1
#
_cell.length_a   1.000
_cell.length_b   1.000
_cell.length_c   1.000
_cell.angle_alpha   90.00
_cell.angle_beta   90.00
_cell.angle_gamma   90.00
#
_symmetry.space_group_name_H-M   'P 1'
#
loop_
_entity.id
_entity.type
_entity.pdbx_description
1 polymer ?
#
loop_
_entity_poly.entity_id
_entity_poly.type
_entity_poly.pdbx_seq_one_letter_code
_entity_poly.pdbx_strand_id
1 'polypeptide(L)'
;MCRVYIPRSFLERGDMAYIGLVKTTQYLHTLAIRERISTATCLLIAYYGTKHNLKYFYLRRNCVILRNEYRQYIFNEFDDNNEQMHIWLEKNCRQYNNVEDAVSLLFGRRWKMLSDWEYNQIHV
;
A
#
# COMPACT_ATOMS: atom_id res chain seq x y z
N MET A 1 28.94 -13.72 5.47
CA MET A 1 27.56 -13.35 5.06
C MET A 1 27.42 -11.84 5.13
N CYS A 2 27.31 -11.15 4.00
CA CYS A 2 26.95 -9.74 4.02
C CYS A 2 25.53 -9.60 4.59
N ARG A 3 25.39 -8.85 5.68
CA ARG A 3 24.08 -8.42 6.18
C ARG A 3 23.50 -7.51 5.09
N VAL A 4 22.53 -8.03 4.34
CA VAL A 4 21.72 -7.19 3.46
C VAL A 4 20.96 -6.23 4.37
N TYR A 5 21.19 -4.93 4.17
CA TYR A 5 20.51 -3.89 4.94
C TYR A 5 19.02 -3.93 4.60
N ILE A 6 18.17 -4.09 5.62
CA ILE A 6 16.72 -4.07 5.48
C ILE A 6 16.24 -2.75 6.09
N PRO A 7 15.70 -1.81 5.29
CA PRO A 7 15.23 -0.53 5.79
C PRO A 7 14.11 -0.73 6.81
N ARG A 8 14.25 -0.10 7.97
CA ARG A 8 13.32 -0.28 9.09
C ARG A 8 12.38 0.92 9.25
N SER A 9 12.89 2.13 9.06
CA SER A 9 12.09 3.35 9.16
C SER A 9 11.25 3.57 7.90
N PHE A 10 10.14 4.28 8.03
CA PHE A 10 9.28 4.63 6.90
C PHE A 10 10.01 5.42 5.80
N LEU A 11 10.91 6.32 6.18
CA LEU A 11 11.68 7.17 5.27
C LEU A 11 12.74 6.40 4.48
N GLU A 12 13.29 5.33 5.05
CA GLU A 12 14.28 4.48 4.37
C GLU A 12 13.61 3.44 3.45
N ARG A 13 12.32 3.17 3.65
CA ARG A 13 11.54 2.24 2.82
C ARG A 13 10.96 2.97 1.62
N GLY A 14 10.64 2.21 0.57
CA GLY A 14 10.05 2.73 -0.66
C GLY A 14 8.63 3.29 -0.51
N ASP A 15 8.03 3.27 0.68
CA ASP A 15 6.64 3.66 0.95
C ASP A 15 6.26 5.00 0.29
N MET A 16 7.05 6.06 0.51
CA MET A 16 6.83 7.39 -0.09
C MET A 16 6.92 7.37 -1.61
N ALA A 17 7.89 6.65 -2.16
CA ALA A 17 8.11 6.56 -3.60
C ALA A 17 6.93 5.86 -4.30
N TYR A 18 6.41 4.77 -3.71
CA TYR A 18 5.25 4.09 -4.27
C TYR A 18 3.99 4.96 -4.24
N ILE A 19 3.73 5.69 -3.15
CA ILE A 19 2.61 6.62 -3.07
C ILE A 19 2.76 7.71 -4.13
N GLY A 20 3.95 8.30 -4.25
CA GLY A 20 4.27 9.30 -5.28
C GLY A 20 3.99 8.78 -6.69
N LEU A 21 4.55 7.60 -7.03
CA LEU A 21 4.37 6.94 -8.33
C LEU A 21 2.89 6.79 -8.68
N VAL A 22 2.09 6.28 -7.75
CA VAL A 22 0.67 6.01 -7.98
C VAL A 22 -0.13 7.31 -8.09
N LYS A 23 0.24 8.37 -7.37
CA LYS A 23 -0.42 9.69 -7.46
C LYS A 23 -0.10 10.43 -8.76
N THR A 24 1.09 10.22 -9.34
CA THR A 24 1.53 10.97 -10.53
C THR A 24 1.27 10.23 -11.84
N THR A 25 1.10 8.91 -11.83
CA THR A 25 1.05 8.10 -13.05
C THR A 25 -0.39 7.73 -13.42
N GLN A 26 -0.93 8.32 -14.49
CA GLN A 26 -2.34 8.16 -14.89
C GLN A 26 -2.67 6.82 -15.59
N TYR A 27 -1.66 6.09 -16.08
CA TYR A 27 -1.84 4.85 -16.86
C TYR A 27 -1.13 3.65 -16.23
N LEU A 28 -0.96 3.65 -14.91
CA LEU A 28 -0.31 2.56 -14.21
C LEU A 28 -1.24 1.35 -14.18
N HIS A 29 -1.10 0.42 -15.13
CA HIS A 29 -2.00 -0.72 -15.25
C HIS A 29 -1.75 -1.83 -14.21
N THR A 30 -0.48 -2.13 -13.95
CA THR A 30 -0.06 -3.18 -13.02
C THR A 30 1.03 -2.66 -12.10
N LEU A 31 0.91 -2.95 -10.81
CA LEU A 31 1.91 -2.64 -9.79
C LEU A 31 2.15 -3.90 -8.95
N ALA A 32 3.39 -4.36 -8.93
CA ALA A 32 3.83 -5.46 -8.07
C ALA A 32 4.94 -4.97 -7.15
N ILE A 33 4.75 -5.13 -5.83
CA ILE A 33 5.70 -4.67 -4.82
C ILE A 33 6.24 -5.88 -4.06
N ARG A 34 7.57 -6.00 -4.03
CA ARG A 34 8.29 -7.07 -3.34
C ARG A 34 8.90 -6.59 -2.02
N GLU A 35 9.15 -5.29 -1.94
CA GLU A 35 9.76 -4.60 -0.82
C GLU A 35 8.81 -4.46 0.37
N ARG A 36 9.38 -4.14 1.53
CA ARG A 36 8.64 -3.99 2.77
C ARG A 36 7.87 -2.66 2.79
N ILE A 37 6.56 -2.69 3.03
CA ILE A 37 5.69 -1.50 3.12
C ILE A 37 4.73 -1.60 4.30
N SER A 38 4.17 -0.46 4.73
CA SER A 38 3.12 -0.45 5.76
C SER A 38 1.72 -0.79 5.22
N THR A 39 0.81 -1.22 6.09
CA THR A 39 -0.61 -1.40 5.75
C THR A 39 -1.27 -0.10 5.32
N ALA A 40 -0.88 1.05 5.89
CA ALA A 40 -1.38 2.35 5.44
C ALA A 40 -0.95 2.65 4.00
N THR A 41 0.32 2.39 3.65
CA THR A 41 0.84 2.54 2.29
C THR A 41 0.08 1.66 1.30
N CYS A 42 -0.19 0.41 1.66
CA CYS A 42 -0.99 -0.51 0.86
C CYS A 42 -2.38 0.05 0.53
N LEU A 43 -3.07 0.59 1.54
CA LEU A 43 -4.40 1.19 1.38
C LEU A 43 -4.36 2.45 0.49
N LEU A 44 -3.33 3.28 0.63
CA LEU A 44 -3.17 4.50 -0.17
C LEU A 44 -2.84 4.18 -1.63
N ILE A 45 -1.98 3.20 -1.86
CA ILE A 45 -1.69 2.69 -3.21
C ILE A 45 -2.97 2.20 -3.87
N ALA A 46 -3.79 1.42 -3.14
CA ALA A 46 -5.07 0.98 -3.67
C ALA A 46 -6.00 2.16 -3.97
N TYR A 47 -6.14 3.11 -3.05
CA TYR A 47 -7.04 4.25 -3.18
C TYR A 47 -6.67 5.17 -4.35
N TYR A 48 -5.41 5.57 -4.46
CA TYR A 48 -4.96 6.40 -5.58
C TYR A 48 -4.88 5.59 -6.87
N GLY A 49 -4.43 4.34 -6.80
CA GLY A 49 -4.25 3.48 -7.96
C GLY A 49 -5.55 3.24 -8.71
N THR A 50 -6.65 2.97 -8.00
CA THR A 50 -7.95 2.76 -8.65
C THR A 50 -8.45 4.01 -9.35
N LYS A 51 -8.12 5.21 -8.86
CA LYS A 51 -8.39 6.48 -9.56
C LYS A 51 -7.53 6.68 -10.80
N HIS A 52 -6.35 6.07 -10.85
CA HIS A 52 -5.39 6.15 -11.94
C HIS A 52 -5.33 4.86 -12.78
N ASN A 53 -6.45 4.15 -12.88
CA ASN A 53 -6.63 2.99 -13.76
C ASN A 53 -5.74 1.77 -13.44
N LEU A 54 -5.28 1.67 -12.18
CA LEU A 54 -4.60 0.48 -11.68
C LEU A 54 -5.55 -0.70 -11.70
N LYS A 55 -5.25 -1.65 -12.57
CA LYS A 55 -6.03 -2.88 -12.70
C LYS A 55 -5.46 -3.99 -11.89
N TYR A 56 -4.15 -4.09 -11.69
CA TYR A 56 -3.53 -5.21 -10.97
C TYR A 56 -2.58 -4.70 -9.92
N PHE A 57 -2.83 -5.07 -8.67
CA PHE A 57 -1.98 -4.74 -7.55
C PHE A 57 -1.55 -6.03 -6.85
N TYR A 58 -0.26 -6.30 -6.82
CA TYR A 58 0.31 -7.52 -6.23
C TYR A 58 1.25 -7.16 -5.09
N LEU A 59 1.00 -7.76 -3.93
CA LEU A 59 1.75 -7.48 -2.72
C LEU A 59 2.02 -8.77 -1.94
N ARG A 60 3.27 -8.93 -1.53
CA ARG A 60 3.71 -10.06 -0.69
C ARG A 60 3.33 -9.81 0.77
N ARG A 61 2.47 -10.66 1.34
CA ARG A 61 1.94 -10.54 2.72
C ARG A 61 3.04 -10.42 3.78
N ASN A 62 4.11 -11.21 3.65
CA ASN A 62 5.23 -11.21 4.60
C ASN A 62 6.04 -9.90 4.61
N CYS A 63 5.89 -9.08 3.58
CA CYS A 63 6.55 -7.78 3.46
C CYS A 63 5.64 -6.63 3.93
N VAL A 64 4.43 -6.91 4.39
CA VAL A 64 3.51 -5.88 4.89
C VAL A 64 3.64 -5.77 6.41
N ILE A 65 3.79 -4.54 6.89
CA ILE A 65 3.84 -4.24 8.34
C ILE A 65 2.50 -3.63 8.76
N LEU A 66 1.87 -4.17 9.80
CA LEU A 66 0.71 -3.57 10.46
C LEU A 66 1.10 -2.27 11.15
N ARG A 67 1.07 -1.15 10.42
CA ARG A 67 1.41 0.17 10.92
C ARG A 67 0.65 1.26 10.16
N ASN A 68 0.17 2.25 10.92
CA ASN A 68 -0.31 3.51 10.38
C ASN A 68 0.79 4.59 10.46
N GLU A 69 1.81 4.49 9.59
CA GLU A 69 2.91 5.47 9.58
C GLU A 69 2.56 6.73 8.75
N TYR A 70 1.37 6.79 8.14
CA TYR A 70 0.94 7.89 7.27
C TYR A 70 0.79 9.23 8.01
N ARG A 71 0.40 9.20 9.30
CA ARG A 71 0.14 10.42 10.09
C ARG A 71 1.38 11.33 10.22
N GLN A 72 2.58 10.76 10.24
CA GLN A 72 3.79 11.46 10.64
C GLN A 72 4.48 12.23 9.51
N TYR A 73 4.20 11.93 8.23
CA TYR A 73 5.08 12.35 7.14
C TYR A 73 4.40 13.10 5.98
N ILE A 74 3.06 13.05 5.86
CA ILE A 74 2.38 13.49 4.62
C ILE A 74 1.20 14.42 4.87
N PHE A 75 0.59 14.41 6.06
CA PHE A 75 -0.57 15.26 6.30
C PHE A 75 -0.20 16.72 6.51
N ASN A 76 -0.79 17.56 5.68
CA ASN A 76 -1.06 18.94 6.03
C ASN A 76 -2.38 18.95 6.82
N GLU A 77 -2.33 19.36 8.10
CA GLU A 77 -3.45 19.33 9.04
C GLU A 77 -4.62 20.27 8.64
N PHE A 78 -4.42 21.11 7.61
CA PHE A 78 -5.38 22.13 7.17
C PHE A 78 -6.28 21.73 5.97
N ASP A 79 -6.34 20.45 5.58
CA ASP A 79 -7.15 19.97 4.45
C ASP A 79 -8.23 18.97 4.91
N ASP A 80 -9.50 19.28 4.68
CA ASP A 80 -10.62 18.43 5.13
C ASP A 80 -10.63 17.04 4.46
N ASN A 81 -10.10 16.92 3.23
CA ASN A 81 -9.97 15.62 2.57
C ASN A 81 -8.98 14.70 3.30
N ASN A 82 -8.04 15.28 4.03
CA ASN A 82 -7.04 14.56 4.78
C ASN A 82 -7.61 13.95 6.06
N GLU A 83 -8.57 14.61 6.71
CA GLU A 83 -9.22 14.09 7.91
C GLU A 83 -10.01 12.80 7.63
N GLN A 84 -10.83 12.81 6.57
CA GLN A 84 -11.61 11.62 6.19
C GLN A 84 -10.71 10.44 5.81
N MET A 85 -9.63 10.71 5.09
CA MET A 85 -8.62 9.70 4.76
C MET A 85 -7.97 9.15 6.03
N HIS A 86 -7.63 10.01 6.99
CA HIS A 86 -7.04 9.60 8.26
C HIS A 86 -7.97 8.67 9.04
N ILE A 87 -9.25 9.03 9.18
CA ILE A 87 -10.26 8.21 9.86
C ILE A 87 -10.40 6.84 9.16
N TRP A 88 -10.45 6.85 7.83
CA TRP A 88 -10.55 5.61 7.06
C TRP A 88 -9.32 4.73 7.22
N LEU A 89 -8.11 5.30 7.20
CA LEU A 89 -6.87 4.56 7.43
C LEU A 89 -6.84 3.96 8.84
N GLU A 90 -7.08 4.75 9.88
CA GLU A 90 -7.09 4.29 11.28
C GLU A 90 -8.04 3.10 11.50
N LYS A 91 -9.20 3.11 10.83
CA LYS A 91 -10.18 2.03 10.89
C LYS A 91 -9.69 0.75 10.21
N ASN A 92 -9.02 0.86 9.06
CA ASN A 92 -8.73 -0.29 8.20
C ASN A 92 -7.30 -0.85 8.34
N CYS A 93 -6.32 -0.06 8.78
CA CYS A 93 -4.91 -0.46 8.77
C CYS A 93 -4.49 -1.40 9.92
N ARG A 94 -5.37 -1.67 10.88
CA ARG A 94 -5.07 -2.40 12.14
C ARG A 94 -5.06 -3.92 11.99
N GLN A 95 -5.66 -4.46 10.93
CA GLN A 95 -5.75 -5.90 10.70
C GLN A 95 -5.60 -6.20 9.21
N TYR A 96 -4.90 -7.28 8.86
CA TYR A 96 -4.70 -7.67 7.46
C TYR A 96 -6.03 -7.92 6.73
N ASN A 97 -6.99 -8.57 7.40
CA ASN A 97 -8.29 -8.86 6.80
C ASN A 97 -9.04 -7.57 6.44
N ASN A 98 -9.06 -6.58 7.35
CA ASN A 98 -9.66 -5.27 7.08
C ASN A 98 -8.99 -4.57 5.89
N VAL A 99 -7.66 -4.69 5.76
CA VAL A 99 -6.94 -4.16 4.61
C VAL A 99 -7.35 -4.87 3.32
N GLU A 100 -7.37 -6.20 3.32
CA GLU A 100 -7.75 -7.00 2.15
C GLU A 100 -9.20 -6.72 1.72
N ASP A 101 -10.12 -6.58 2.67
CA ASP A 101 -11.52 -6.21 2.42
C ASP A 101 -11.64 -4.80 1.85
N ALA A 102 -10.97 -3.82 2.46
CA ALA A 102 -10.98 -2.44 1.99
C ALA A 102 -10.39 -2.30 0.58
N VAL A 103 -9.28 -2.99 0.29
CA VAL A 103 -8.70 -3.03 -1.05
C VAL A 103 -9.64 -3.75 -2.02
N SER A 104 -10.26 -4.86 -1.63
CA SER A 104 -11.23 -5.57 -2.46
C SER A 104 -12.41 -4.67 -2.87
N LEU A 105 -12.92 -3.87 -1.92
CA LEU A 105 -13.98 -2.89 -2.18
C LEU A 105 -13.52 -1.81 -3.17
N LEU A 106 -12.32 -1.28 -3.01
CA LEU A 106 -11.77 -0.26 -3.92
C LEU A 106 -11.60 -0.77 -5.36
N PHE A 107 -11.16 -2.01 -5.54
CA PHE A 107 -11.00 -2.62 -6.85
C PHE A 107 -12.28 -3.24 -7.43
N GLY A 108 -13.38 -3.29 -6.65
CA GLY A 108 -14.64 -3.92 -7.05
C GLY A 108 -14.53 -5.43 -7.29
N ARG A 109 -13.52 -6.09 -6.73
CA ARG A 109 -13.27 -7.53 -6.89
C ARG A 109 -12.49 -8.07 -5.71
N ARG A 110 -12.51 -9.39 -5.52
CA ARG A 110 -11.72 -10.03 -4.47
C ARG A 110 -10.23 -9.78 -4.68
N TRP A 111 -9.61 -9.17 -3.68
CA TRP A 111 -8.18 -8.92 -3.59
C TRP A 111 -7.67 -9.49 -2.27
N LYS A 112 -6.46 -10.04 -2.28
CA LYS A 112 -5.78 -10.52 -1.07
C LYS A 112 -4.28 -10.30 -1.20
N MET A 113 -3.60 -10.17 -0.06
CA MET A 113 -2.15 -10.22 -0.06
C MET A 113 -1.70 -11.65 -0.39
N LEU A 114 -0.59 -11.77 -1.10
CA LEU A 114 -0.10 -13.04 -1.60
C LEU A 114 0.93 -13.63 -0.65
N SER A 115 0.87 -14.94 -0.46
CA SER A 115 1.99 -15.67 0.13
C SER A 115 3.23 -15.58 -0.77
N ASP A 116 4.40 -15.88 -0.21
CA ASP A 116 5.66 -15.84 -0.96
C ASP A 116 5.64 -16.75 -2.19
N TRP A 117 5.01 -17.91 -2.04
CA TRP A 117 4.85 -18.87 -3.12
C TRP A 117 3.93 -18.30 -4.21
N GLU A 118 2.73 -17.83 -3.84
CA GLU A 118 1.78 -17.23 -4.80
C GLU A 118 2.40 -16.03 -5.52
N TYR A 119 3.16 -15.20 -4.80
CA TYR A 119 3.80 -14.01 -5.36
C TYR A 119 4.85 -14.37 -6.42
N ASN A 120 5.64 -15.43 -6.20
CA ASN A 120 6.64 -15.89 -7.16
C ASN A 120 6.03 -16.54 -8.42
N GLN A 121 4.76 -16.93 -8.39
CA GLN A 121 4.06 -17.46 -9.57
C GLN A 121 3.51 -16.35 -10.48
N ILE A 122 3.58 -15.08 -10.06
CA ILE A 122 3.09 -13.98 -10.90
C ILE A 122 4.13 -13.67 -11.97
N HIS A 123 3.69 -13.74 -13.23
CA HIS A 123 4.43 -13.19 -14.37
C HIS A 123 3.87 -11.79 -14.66
N VAL A 124 4.58 -10.75 -14.20
CA VAL A 124 4.28 -9.34 -14.46
C VAL A 124 5.20 -8.81 -15.54
#